data_AF-A0A351Y7E7-F1
#
_entry.id   AF-A0A351Y7E7-F1
#
_cell.length_a   1.000
_cell.length_b   1.000
_cell.length_c   1.000
_cell.angle_alpha   90.00
_cell.angle_beta   90.00
_cell.angle_gamma   90.00
#
_symmetry.space_group_name_H-M   'P 1'
#
loop_
_entity.id
_entity.type
_entity.pdbx_description
1 polymer ?
#
loop_
_entity_poly.entity_id
_entity_poly.type
_entity_poly.pdbx_seq_one_letter_code
_entity_poly.pdbx_strand_id
1 'polypeptide(L)'
;MKPNIEEVLYIAMEDFVIDMVMPEGGNVRIPINPFTLIGATTKSESLSQPIKNRFVYHFHFMEYTQSEKEIIIKKYLDKYEIRTSNEIIRKISEKVDAVPREIHNLCIKIRDFVITESQDKTLTDSLREQFLKHSQIDEGGMTPLHAKYLEILEKADRPMGVKAIAVQLGINEKAVEEDVEPLLLKLGKIEKS
;
A
#
# COMPACT_ATOMS: atom_id res chain seq x y z
N MET A 1 26.85 17.85 11.47
CA MET A 1 26.04 17.43 10.31
C MET A 1 25.84 15.93 10.42
N LYS A 2 24.60 15.43 10.38
CA LYS A 2 24.39 13.98 10.29
C LYS A 2 24.98 13.52 8.95
N PRO A 3 25.87 12.50 8.92
CA PRO A 3 26.41 12.00 7.65
C PRO A 3 25.26 11.57 6.75
N ASN A 4 25.44 11.75 5.43
CA ASN A 4 24.47 11.23 4.48
C ASN A 4 24.41 9.71 4.69
N ILE A 5 23.22 9.15 4.88
CA ILE A 5 23.07 7.73 5.17
C ILE A 5 23.66 6.85 4.05
N GLU A 6 23.69 7.36 2.82
CA GLU A 6 24.34 6.72 1.69
C GLU A 6 25.86 6.58 1.90
N GLU A 7 26.52 7.58 2.48
CA GLU A 7 27.97 7.54 2.79
C GLU A 7 28.31 6.47 3.82
N VAL A 8 27.48 6.35 4.85
CA VAL A 8 27.64 5.29 5.86
C VAL A 8 27.46 3.90 5.24
N LEU A 9 26.47 3.75 4.36
CA LEU A 9 26.22 2.49 3.67
C LEU A 9 27.35 2.12 2.70
N TYR A 10 27.97 3.09 2.02
CA TYR A 10 29.12 2.82 1.15
C TYR A 10 30.27 2.18 1.92
N ILE A 11 30.65 2.77 3.05
CA ILE A 11 31.76 2.27 3.87
C ILE A 11 31.42 0.88 4.45
N ALA A 12 30.17 0.68 4.86
CA ALA A 12 29.71 -0.61 5.35
C ALA A 12 29.75 -1.72 4.27
N MET A 13 29.37 -1.41 3.04
CA MET A 13 29.28 -2.39 1.94
C MET A 13 30.63 -2.77 1.33
N GLU A 14 31.58 -1.83 1.28
CA GLU A 14 32.90 -2.04 0.64
C GLU A 14 33.95 -2.52 1.64
N ASP A 15 34.06 -1.81 2.76
CA ASP A 15 35.14 -2.00 3.72
C ASP A 15 34.72 -2.84 4.93
N PHE A 16 33.44 -3.22 5.05
CA PHE A 16 32.85 -3.90 6.21
C PHE A 16 33.21 -3.22 7.53
N VAL A 17 33.05 -1.90 7.56
CA VAL A 17 33.27 -1.07 8.74
C VAL A 17 32.22 0.02 8.86
N ILE A 18 31.97 0.50 10.08
CA ILE A 18 31.13 1.67 10.36
C ILE A 18 31.95 2.66 11.18
N ASP A 19 31.98 3.90 10.74
CA ASP A 19 32.58 5.00 11.51
C ASP A 19 31.52 5.61 12.45
N MET A 20 31.82 5.64 13.74
CA MET A 20 30.93 6.18 14.77
C MET A 20 31.63 7.27 15.58
N VAL A 21 30.94 8.39 15.79
CA VAL A 21 31.42 9.48 16.64
C VAL A 21 31.00 9.20 18.09
N MET A 22 31.96 9.13 19.00
CA MET A 22 31.68 8.88 20.41
C MET A 22 31.18 10.14 21.12
N PRO A 23 30.33 10.01 22.17
CA PRO A 23 29.80 11.15 22.92
C PRO A 23 30.88 12.02 23.56
N GLU A 24 31.98 11.42 24.02
CA GLU A 24 33.15 12.10 24.59
C GLU A 24 34.10 12.74 23.56
N GLY A 25 33.80 12.60 22.26
CA GLY A 25 34.67 13.05 21.17
C GLY A 25 35.64 11.96 20.70
N GLY A 26 35.85 11.91 19.39
CA GLY A 26 36.67 10.89 18.71
C GLY A 26 35.87 10.04 17.73
N ASN A 27 36.54 9.57 16.67
CA ASN A 27 35.97 8.66 15.68
C ASN A 27 36.47 7.24 15.94
N VAL A 28 35.56 6.30 16.10
CA VAL A 28 35.87 4.88 16.22
C VAL A 28 35.40 4.16 14.97
N ARG A 29 36.31 3.38 14.37
CA ARG A 29 36.03 2.52 13.23
C ARG A 29 35.71 1.12 13.72
N ILE A 30 34.47 0.69 13.58
CA ILE A 30 33.98 -0.59 14.08
C ILE A 30 33.89 -1.56 12.90
N PRO A 31 34.65 -2.68 12.90
CA PRO A 31 34.47 -3.71 11.89
C PRO A 31 33.13 -4.40 12.06
N ILE A 32 32.47 -4.69 10.95
CA ILE A 32 31.21 -5.43 10.90
C ILE A 32 31.41 -6.74 10.16
N ASN A 33 30.56 -7.72 10.45
CA ASN A 33 30.56 -8.97 9.72
C ASN A 33 30.04 -8.76 8.30
N PRO A 34 30.44 -9.62 7.34
CA PRO A 34 29.82 -9.67 6.03
C PRO A 34 28.30 -9.81 6.14
N PHE A 35 27.56 -9.06 5.32
CA PHE A 35 26.11 -9.04 5.34
C PHE A 35 25.54 -8.92 3.92
N THR A 36 24.23 -9.18 3.78
CA THR A 36 23.48 -8.91 2.56
C THR A 36 22.57 -7.72 2.79
N LEU A 37 22.76 -6.65 2.03
CA LEU A 37 21.88 -5.48 2.07
C LEU A 37 20.66 -5.71 1.17
N ILE A 38 19.46 -5.63 1.75
CA ILE A 38 18.19 -5.66 1.00
C ILE A 38 17.54 -4.28 1.14
N GLY A 39 17.46 -3.55 0.02
CA GLY A 39 16.77 -2.27 -0.05
C GLY A 39 15.37 -2.41 -0.67
N ALA A 40 14.41 -1.61 -0.18
CA ALA A 40 13.09 -1.48 -0.77
C ALA A 40 12.72 0.01 -0.89
N THR A 41 12.24 0.43 -2.05
CA THR A 41 11.82 1.81 -2.31
C THR A 41 10.66 1.83 -3.30
N THR A 42 9.74 2.78 -3.13
CA THR A 42 8.66 3.09 -4.09
C THR A 42 9.12 4.06 -5.17
N LYS A 43 10.27 4.71 -4.99
CA LYS A 43 10.89 5.65 -5.92
C LYS A 43 12.32 5.22 -6.15
N SER A 44 12.53 4.32 -7.11
CA SER A 44 13.87 3.80 -7.39
C SER A 44 14.79 4.90 -7.91
N GLU A 45 14.22 5.91 -8.55
CA GLU A 45 14.91 7.00 -9.22
C GLU A 45 15.63 7.91 -8.22
N SER A 46 15.13 8.00 -6.97
CA SER A 46 15.69 8.87 -5.93
C SER A 46 17.02 8.38 -5.36
N LEU A 47 17.38 7.11 -5.56
CA LEU A 47 18.67 6.58 -5.13
C LEU A 47 19.80 7.13 -6.02
N SER A 48 20.92 7.52 -5.41
CA SER A 48 22.10 7.94 -6.16
C SER A 48 22.65 6.80 -7.03
N GLN A 49 23.18 7.15 -8.20
CA GLN A 49 23.74 6.17 -9.14
C GLN A 49 24.82 5.26 -8.51
N PRO A 50 25.74 5.77 -7.65
CA PRO A 50 26.75 4.91 -7.06
C PRO A 50 26.17 3.91 -6.04
N ILE A 51 25.06 4.22 -5.33
CA ILE A 51 24.36 3.23 -4.46
C ILE A 51 23.71 2.18 -5.36
N LYS A 52 22.99 2.61 -6.41
CA LYS A 52 22.30 1.69 -7.33
C LYS A 52 23.24 0.65 -7.92
N ASN A 53 24.42 1.08 -8.37
CA ASN A 53 25.41 0.21 -9.01
C ASN A 53 25.96 -0.89 -8.07
N ARG A 54 25.74 -0.80 -6.76
CA ARG A 54 26.20 -1.78 -5.77
C ARG A 54 25.16 -2.86 -5.46
N PHE A 55 23.91 -2.65 -5.85
CA PHE A 55 22.91 -3.70 -5.82
C PHE A 55 23.08 -4.55 -7.09
N VAL A 56 23.50 -5.80 -6.93
CA VAL A 56 23.64 -6.74 -8.07
C VAL A 56 22.27 -7.19 -8.58
N TYR A 57 21.31 -7.35 -7.67
CA TYR A 57 19.96 -7.81 -7.97
C TYR A 57 18.97 -6.66 -7.87
N HIS A 58 18.21 -6.45 -8.94
CA HIS A 58 17.10 -5.51 -8.99
C HIS A 58 15.81 -6.26 -9.25
N PHE A 59 14.86 -6.13 -8.32
CA PHE A 59 13.53 -6.70 -8.47
C PHE A 59 12.51 -5.57 -8.52
N HIS A 60 11.63 -5.62 -9.51
CA HIS A 60 10.49 -4.71 -9.59
C HIS A 60 9.22 -5.50 -9.30
N PHE A 61 8.52 -5.09 -8.25
CA PHE A 61 7.24 -5.71 -7.88
C PHE A 61 6.15 -5.07 -8.73
N MET A 62 5.58 -5.86 -9.64
CA MET A 62 4.41 -5.46 -10.43
C MET A 62 3.14 -5.59 -9.59
N GLU A 63 2.09 -4.87 -10.02
CA GLU A 63 0.75 -5.07 -9.48
C GLU A 63 0.29 -6.53 -9.68
N TYR A 64 -0.46 -7.04 -8.69
CA TYR A 64 -1.02 -8.38 -8.78
C TYR A 64 -2.13 -8.45 -9.81
N THR A 65 -2.07 -9.46 -10.67
CA THR A 65 -3.11 -9.75 -11.66
C THR A 65 -4.42 -10.16 -10.99
N GLN A 66 -5.52 -10.06 -11.73
CA GLN A 66 -6.84 -10.48 -11.24
C GLN A 66 -6.84 -11.90 -10.66
N SER A 67 -6.24 -12.86 -11.38
CA SER A 67 -6.15 -14.24 -10.94
C SER A 67 -5.30 -14.41 -9.67
N GLU A 68 -4.23 -13.62 -9.52
CA GLU A 68 -3.43 -13.64 -8.29
C GLU A 68 -4.19 -13.04 -7.10
N LYS A 69 -5.01 -11.99 -7.31
CA LYS A 69 -5.90 -11.47 -6.26
C LYS A 69 -6.87 -12.54 -5.76
N GLU A 70 -7.49 -13.29 -6.68
CA GLU A 70 -8.38 -14.40 -6.31
C GLU A 70 -7.66 -15.46 -5.47
N ILE A 71 -6.41 -15.81 -5.83
CA ILE A 71 -5.59 -16.75 -5.06
C ILE A 71 -5.29 -16.20 -3.65
N ILE A 72 -4.94 -14.93 -3.54
CA ILE A 72 -4.64 -14.28 -2.25
C ILE A 72 -5.89 -14.25 -1.37
N ILE A 73 -7.03 -13.83 -1.90
CA ILE A 73 -8.31 -13.79 -1.19
C ILE A 73 -8.67 -15.19 -0.69
N LYS A 74 -8.61 -16.20 -1.58
CA LYS A 74 -8.89 -17.57 -1.22
C LYS A 74 -8.02 -18.04 -0.06
N LYS A 75 -6.70 -17.82 -0.14
CA LYS A 75 -5.75 -18.19 0.93
C LYS A 75 -6.09 -17.53 2.27
N TYR A 76 -6.48 -16.26 2.27
CA TYR A 76 -6.84 -15.58 3.52
C TYR A 76 -8.19 -16.06 4.06
N LEU A 77 -9.22 -16.23 3.22
CA LEU A 77 -10.52 -16.75 3.66
C LEU A 77 -10.39 -18.17 4.21
N ASP A 78 -9.63 -19.04 3.54
CA ASP A 78 -9.31 -20.40 4.01
C ASP A 78 -8.61 -20.35 5.38
N LYS A 79 -7.62 -19.46 5.55
CA LYS A 79 -6.92 -19.24 6.84
C LYS A 79 -7.87 -18.77 7.94
N TYR A 80 -8.92 -18.03 7.60
CA TYR A 80 -9.94 -17.57 8.54
C TYR A 80 -11.12 -18.55 8.71
N GLU A 81 -11.05 -19.72 8.07
CA GLU A 81 -12.12 -20.72 8.05
C GLU A 81 -13.45 -20.15 7.51
N ILE A 82 -13.39 -19.15 6.64
CA ILE A 82 -14.55 -18.58 5.96
C ILE A 82 -14.79 -19.37 4.67
N ARG A 83 -15.91 -20.07 4.60
CA ARG A 83 -16.30 -20.86 3.42
C ARG A 83 -16.94 -19.95 2.39
N THR A 84 -16.57 -20.09 1.13
CA THR A 84 -17.21 -19.35 0.03
C THR A 84 -16.99 -20.03 -1.32
N SER A 85 -17.69 -19.58 -2.36
CA SER A 85 -17.51 -20.08 -3.72
C SER A 85 -16.45 -19.28 -4.49
N ASN A 86 -15.83 -19.91 -5.50
CA ASN A 86 -14.88 -19.22 -6.38
C ASN A 86 -15.52 -18.02 -7.12
N GLU A 87 -16.84 -18.09 -7.41
CA GLU A 87 -17.57 -16.98 -8.03
C GLU A 87 -17.60 -15.74 -7.11
N ILE A 88 -17.84 -15.94 -5.82
CA ILE A 88 -17.86 -14.86 -4.83
C ILE A 88 -16.46 -14.28 -4.67
N ILE A 89 -15.42 -15.12 -4.64
CA ILE A 89 -14.02 -14.68 -4.62
C ILE A 89 -13.70 -13.79 -5.83
N ARG A 90 -14.13 -14.19 -7.04
CA ARG A 90 -13.96 -13.39 -8.25
C ARG A 90 -14.63 -12.02 -8.11
N LYS A 91 -15.91 -11.97 -7.73
CA LYS A 91 -16.65 -10.71 -7.54
C LYS A 91 -16.00 -9.80 -6.49
N ILE A 92 -15.48 -10.36 -5.40
CA ILE A 92 -14.79 -9.59 -4.35
C ILE A 92 -13.45 -9.06 -4.86
N SER A 93 -12.71 -9.87 -5.61
CA SER A 93 -11.42 -9.48 -6.15
C SER A 93 -11.52 -8.28 -7.11
N GLU A 94 -12.64 -8.13 -7.84
CA GLU A 94 -12.93 -6.96 -8.69
C GLU A 94 -13.15 -5.66 -7.88
N LYS A 95 -13.44 -5.74 -6.58
CA LYS A 95 -13.72 -4.59 -5.71
C LYS A 95 -12.54 -4.19 -4.83
N VAL A 96 -11.35 -4.76 -5.06
CA VAL A 96 -10.13 -4.43 -4.31
C VAL A 96 -8.97 -4.18 -5.25
N ASP A 97 -8.13 -3.22 -4.88
CA ASP A 97 -6.93 -2.88 -5.62
C ASP A 97 -5.90 -4.02 -5.57
N ALA A 98 -4.96 -4.00 -6.50
CA ALA A 98 -3.94 -5.03 -6.72
C ALA A 98 -2.82 -5.05 -5.66
N VAL A 99 -3.08 -4.53 -4.46
CA VAL A 99 -2.13 -4.43 -3.36
C VAL A 99 -2.43 -5.51 -2.31
N PRO A 100 -1.52 -6.46 -2.03
CA PRO A 100 -1.77 -7.56 -1.09
C PRO A 100 -2.21 -7.12 0.30
N ARG A 101 -1.68 -5.99 0.78
CA ARG A 101 -2.04 -5.41 2.08
C ARG A 101 -3.51 -5.01 2.11
N GLU A 102 -4.02 -4.38 1.05
CA GLU A 102 -5.42 -3.98 0.96
C GLU A 102 -6.35 -5.18 0.79
N ILE A 103 -5.93 -6.18 0.01
CA ILE A 103 -6.63 -7.46 -0.11
C ILE A 103 -6.76 -8.15 1.25
N HIS A 104 -5.67 -8.17 2.03
CA HIS A 104 -5.67 -8.75 3.37
C HIS A 104 -6.62 -8.01 4.31
N ASN A 105 -6.56 -6.67 4.33
CA ASN A 105 -7.44 -5.82 5.13
C ASN A 105 -8.92 -6.07 4.78
N LEU A 106 -9.24 -6.20 3.49
CA LEU A 106 -10.58 -6.55 3.04
C LEU A 106 -11.02 -7.92 3.57
N CYS A 107 -10.14 -8.94 3.50
CA CYS A 107 -10.44 -10.27 4.02
C CYS A 107 -10.68 -10.27 5.54
N ILE A 108 -9.95 -9.46 6.30
CA ILE A 108 -10.21 -9.26 7.74
C ILE A 108 -11.60 -8.67 7.95
N LYS A 109 -11.97 -7.61 7.21
CA LYS A 109 -13.30 -7.00 7.31
C LYS A 109 -14.42 -7.98 6.93
N ILE A 110 -14.22 -8.75 5.87
CA ILE A 110 -15.15 -9.82 5.45
C ILE A 110 -15.29 -10.85 6.56
N ARG A 111 -14.18 -11.33 7.15
CA ARG A 111 -14.23 -12.27 8.27
C ARG A 111 -15.06 -11.70 9.42
N ASP A 112 -14.76 -10.48 9.86
CA ASP A 112 -15.42 -9.85 11.01
C ASP A 112 -16.93 -9.67 10.78
N PHE A 113 -17.31 -9.34 9.55
CA PHE A 113 -18.71 -9.28 9.16
C PHE A 113 -19.35 -10.67 9.15
N VAL A 114 -18.72 -11.65 8.52
CA VAL A 114 -19.28 -13.00 8.36
C VAL A 114 -19.43 -13.73 9.69
N ILE A 115 -18.46 -13.62 10.61
CA ILE A 115 -18.57 -14.28 11.92
C ILE A 115 -19.68 -13.69 12.80
N THR A 116 -20.08 -12.44 12.52
CA THR A 116 -21.15 -11.75 13.24
C THR A 116 -22.52 -12.12 12.67
N GLU A 117 -22.62 -12.20 11.34
CA GLU A 117 -23.89 -12.38 10.62
C GLU A 117 -24.20 -13.84 10.23
N SER A 118 -23.22 -14.74 10.24
CA SER A 118 -23.35 -16.14 9.83
C SER A 118 -22.78 -17.09 10.89
N GLN A 119 -23.64 -17.98 11.39
CA GLN A 119 -23.25 -19.00 12.39
C GLN A 119 -22.33 -20.09 11.79
N ASP A 120 -22.45 -20.36 10.49
CA ASP A 120 -21.70 -21.42 9.79
C ASP A 120 -20.41 -20.93 9.11
N LYS A 121 -20.06 -19.65 9.30
CA LYS A 121 -18.89 -18.98 8.70
C LYS A 121 -18.88 -19.06 7.17
N THR A 122 -20.06 -19.00 6.53
CA THR A 122 -20.17 -19.08 5.07
C THR A 122 -20.49 -17.70 4.48
N LEU A 123 -19.58 -17.19 3.65
CA LEU A 123 -19.82 -15.99 2.85
C LEU A 123 -20.65 -16.35 1.61
N THR A 124 -21.94 -16.04 1.67
CA THR A 124 -22.89 -16.14 0.55
C THR A 124 -22.93 -14.86 -0.26
N ASP A 125 -23.53 -14.91 -1.46
CA ASP A 125 -23.62 -13.72 -2.32
C ASP A 125 -24.48 -12.61 -1.69
N SER A 126 -25.57 -12.97 -0.99
CA SER A 126 -26.38 -12.01 -0.21
C SER A 126 -25.56 -11.35 0.90
N LEU A 127 -24.75 -12.13 1.62
CA LEU A 127 -23.92 -11.60 2.70
C LEU A 127 -22.78 -10.72 2.17
N ARG A 128 -22.21 -11.05 1.00
CA ARG A 128 -21.28 -10.18 0.27
C ARG A 128 -21.92 -8.82 -0.05
N GLU A 129 -23.15 -8.80 -0.56
CA GLU A 129 -23.84 -7.55 -0.89
C GLU A 129 -24.12 -6.70 0.35
N GLN A 130 -24.56 -7.32 1.43
CA GLN A 130 -24.75 -6.64 2.71
C GLN A 130 -23.44 -6.06 3.25
N PHE A 131 -22.35 -6.84 3.18
CA PHE A 131 -21.02 -6.40 3.57
C PHE A 131 -20.55 -5.18 2.76
N LEU A 132 -20.69 -5.22 1.43
CA LEU A 132 -20.27 -4.12 0.55
C LEU A 132 -21.08 -2.86 0.84
N LYS A 133 -22.39 -2.99 1.02
CA LYS A 133 -23.28 -1.88 1.39
C LYS A 133 -22.92 -1.29 2.74
N HIS A 134 -22.65 -2.13 3.74
CA HIS A 134 -22.25 -1.70 5.08
C HIS A 134 -20.88 -1.00 5.06
N SER A 135 -19.93 -1.54 4.29
CA SER A 135 -18.57 -1.03 4.17
C SER A 135 -18.44 0.19 3.25
N GLN A 136 -19.53 0.56 2.55
CA GLN A 136 -19.56 1.63 1.55
C GLN A 136 -18.43 1.48 0.51
N ILE A 137 -18.21 0.24 0.06
CA ILE A 137 -17.23 -0.10 -0.97
C ILE A 137 -17.98 -0.13 -2.30
N ASP A 138 -17.67 0.84 -3.16
CA ASP A 138 -18.27 0.96 -4.49
C ASP A 138 -17.52 0.10 -5.54
N GLU A 139 -17.98 0.16 -6.78
CA GLU A 139 -17.27 -0.44 -7.90
C GLU A 139 -15.85 0.11 -8.05
N GLY A 140 -14.88 -0.78 -8.30
CA GLY A 140 -13.47 -0.41 -8.43
C GLY A 140 -12.74 -0.16 -7.10
N GLY A 141 -13.35 -0.44 -5.94
CA GLY A 141 -12.69 -0.33 -4.64
C GLY A 141 -12.65 1.09 -4.06
N MET A 142 -13.46 1.99 -4.62
CA MET A 142 -13.63 3.32 -4.03
C MET A 142 -14.25 3.22 -2.64
N THR A 143 -13.84 4.14 -1.78
CA THR A 143 -14.29 4.27 -0.39
C THR A 143 -15.02 5.61 -0.22
N PRO A 144 -15.67 5.86 0.93
CA PRO A 144 -16.32 7.15 1.19
C PRO A 144 -15.37 8.34 1.07
N LEU A 145 -14.07 8.14 1.31
CA LEU A 145 -13.06 9.17 1.16
C LEU A 145 -12.86 9.56 -0.31
N HIS A 146 -12.88 8.59 -1.22
CA HIS A 146 -12.84 8.82 -2.67
C HIS A 146 -14.10 9.53 -3.16
N ALA A 147 -15.28 9.12 -2.69
CA ALA A 147 -16.55 9.77 -3.02
C ALA A 147 -16.56 11.24 -2.56
N LYS A 148 -16.12 11.50 -1.32
CA LYS A 148 -16.01 12.86 -0.78
C LYS A 148 -14.98 13.71 -1.54
N TYR A 149 -13.86 13.12 -1.99
CA TYR A 149 -12.89 13.79 -2.84
C TYR A 149 -13.54 14.28 -4.14
N LEU A 150 -14.30 13.41 -4.81
CA LEU A 150 -15.01 13.77 -6.05
C LEU A 150 -16.10 14.81 -5.81
N GLU A 151 -16.85 14.72 -4.71
CA GLU A 151 -17.86 15.72 -4.32
C GLU A 151 -17.24 17.11 -4.09
N ILE A 152 -16.06 17.17 -3.47
CA ILE A 152 -15.32 18.42 -3.26
C ILE A 152 -14.92 19.03 -4.61
N LEU A 153 -14.44 18.22 -5.55
CA LEU A 153 -14.08 18.68 -6.89
C LEU A 153 -15.30 19.13 -7.70
N GLU A 154 -16.41 18.40 -7.63
CA GLU A 154 -17.65 18.73 -8.35
C GLU A 154 -18.23 20.08 -7.90
N LYS A 155 -18.11 20.40 -6.60
CA LYS A 155 -18.55 21.69 -6.03
C LYS A 155 -17.57 22.84 -6.29
N ALA A 156 -16.37 22.55 -6.78
CA ALA A 156 -15.36 23.57 -7.01
C ALA A 156 -15.53 24.18 -8.41
N ASP A 157 -15.69 25.50 -8.48
CA ASP A 157 -15.79 26.22 -9.76
C ASP A 157 -14.46 26.32 -10.53
N ARG A 158 -13.38 25.75 -9.99
CA ARG A 158 -12.03 25.81 -10.56
C ARG A 158 -11.16 24.65 -10.10
N PRO A 159 -10.04 24.35 -10.80
CA PRO A 159 -9.07 23.38 -10.34
C PRO A 159 -8.61 23.66 -8.90
N MET A 160 -8.63 22.61 -8.09
CA MET A 160 -8.28 22.65 -6.68
C MET A 160 -6.87 22.07 -6.49
N GLY A 161 -6.04 22.77 -5.72
CA GLY A 161 -4.76 22.21 -5.29
C GLY A 161 -4.97 21.13 -4.22
N VAL A 162 -4.11 20.10 -4.23
CA VAL A 162 -4.09 18.99 -3.26
C VAL A 162 -4.23 19.49 -1.82
N LYS A 163 -3.52 20.55 -1.46
CA LYS A 163 -3.59 21.16 -0.13
C LYS A 163 -4.99 21.58 0.29
N ALA A 164 -5.74 22.22 -0.59
CA ALA A 164 -7.10 22.65 -0.30
C ALA A 164 -8.04 21.44 -0.13
N ILE A 165 -7.85 20.40 -0.95
CA ILE A 165 -8.63 19.17 -0.87
C ILE A 165 -8.32 18.42 0.43
N ALA A 166 -7.05 18.28 0.79
CA ALA A 166 -6.60 17.64 2.02
C ALA A 166 -7.26 18.27 3.26
N VAL A 167 -7.30 19.61 3.32
CA VAL A 167 -7.97 20.35 4.41
C VAL A 167 -9.46 20.03 4.48
N GLN A 168 -10.17 19.98 3.34
CA GLN A 168 -11.61 19.67 3.32
C GLN A 168 -11.91 18.19 3.64
N LEU A 169 -11.00 17.29 3.28
CA LEU A 169 -11.08 15.88 3.64
C LEU A 169 -10.70 15.60 5.10
N GLY A 170 -9.93 16.50 5.72
CA GLY A 170 -9.44 16.34 7.10
C GLY A 170 -8.27 15.36 7.19
N ILE A 171 -7.51 15.18 6.11
CA ILE A 171 -6.32 14.32 6.06
C ILE A 171 -5.10 15.11 5.60
N ASN A 172 -3.90 14.54 5.69
CA ASN A 172 -2.70 15.22 5.23
C ASN A 172 -2.55 15.16 3.70
N GLU A 173 -1.80 16.11 3.13
CA GLU A 173 -1.58 16.22 1.68
C GLU A 173 -0.98 14.94 1.09
N LYS A 174 -0.04 14.34 1.81
CA LYS A 174 0.66 13.13 1.38
C LYS A 174 -0.28 11.92 1.24
N ALA A 175 -1.23 11.76 2.16
CA ALA A 175 -2.22 10.70 2.13
C ALA A 175 -3.21 10.89 0.98
N VAL A 176 -3.54 12.14 0.62
CA VAL A 176 -4.32 12.40 -0.60
C VAL A 176 -3.56 11.88 -1.82
N GLU A 177 -2.28 12.24 -1.95
CA GLU A 177 -1.46 11.91 -3.12
C GLU A 177 -1.08 10.42 -3.20
N GLU A 178 -0.85 9.77 -2.06
CA GLU A 178 -0.35 8.39 -2.00
C GLU A 178 -1.48 7.37 -1.83
N ASP A 179 -2.60 7.73 -1.18
CA ASP A 179 -3.67 6.77 -0.83
C ASP A 179 -4.99 7.01 -1.57
N VAL A 180 -5.30 8.24 -2.02
CA VAL A 180 -6.63 8.57 -2.61
C VAL A 180 -6.56 8.80 -4.11
N GLU A 181 -5.71 9.70 -4.56
CA GLU A 181 -5.60 10.08 -5.98
C GLU A 181 -5.17 8.93 -6.90
N PRO A 182 -4.27 7.99 -6.52
CA PRO A 182 -3.84 6.93 -7.43
C PRO A 182 -4.99 6.09 -7.96
N LEU A 183 -5.96 5.73 -7.11
CA LEU A 183 -7.12 4.96 -7.53
C LEU A 183 -8.03 5.78 -8.46
N LEU A 184 -8.28 7.05 -8.14
CA LEU A 184 -9.13 7.93 -8.96
C LEU A 184 -8.51 8.20 -10.34
N LEU A 185 -7.19 8.38 -10.42
CA LEU A 185 -6.44 8.51 -11.67
C LEU A 185 -6.52 7.23 -12.50
N LYS A 186 -6.29 6.07 -11.86
CA LYS A 186 -6.36 4.75 -12.50
C LYS A 186 -7.75 4.46 -13.07
N LEU A 187 -8.81 4.89 -12.39
CA LEU A 187 -10.19 4.78 -12.85
C LEU A 187 -10.60 5.88 -13.85
N GLY A 188 -9.71 6.81 -14.20
CA GLY A 188 -10.00 7.91 -15.12
C GLY A 188 -11.04 8.90 -14.59
N LYS A 189 -11.21 8.99 -13.28
CA LYS A 189 -12.19 9.88 -12.62
C LYS A 189 -11.66 11.30 -12.43
N ILE A 190 -10.33 11.46 -12.42
CA ILE A 190 -9.64 12.75 -12.28
C ILE A 190 -8.45 12.81 -13.24
N GLU A 191 -8.01 14.02 -13.55
CA GLU A 191 -6.81 14.30 -14.34
C GLU A 191 -5.96 15.34 -13.62
N LYS A 192 -4.63 15.22 -13.71
CA LYS A 192 -3.68 16.20 -13.15
C LYS A 192 -3.07 17.01 -14.28
N SER A 193 -3.21 18.34 -14.20
CA SER A 193 -2.61 19.34 -15.08
C SER A 193 -1.42 20.02 -14.43
#